data_AF-A0A445D1L5-F1
#
_entry.id   AF-A0A445D1L5-F1
#
_cell.length_a   1.000
_cell.length_b   1.000
_cell.length_c   1.000
_cell.angle_alpha   90.00
_cell.angle_beta   90.00
_cell.angle_gamma   90.00
#
_symmetry.space_group_name_H-M   'P 1'
#
loop_
_entity.id
_entity.type
_entity.pdbx_description
1 polymer ?
#
loop_
_entity_poly.entity_id
_entity_poly.type
_entity_poly.pdbx_seq_one_letter_code
_entity_poly.pdbx_strand_id
1 'polypeptide(L)' 'MNSQLVAMSIDLKLSRFDRIYRPSEALEGKIIIKTQSSISHYGIRLTFKGSVNMQVRGGSAGVVESLYGVIKPIPIL' A
#
# COMPACT_ATOMS: atom_id res chain seq x y z
N MET A 1 2.55 32.60 26.58
CA MET A 1 2.52 32.26 25.15
C MET A 1 2.10 30.80 25.04
N ASN A 2 0.79 30.55 24.91
CA ASN A 2 0.26 29.18 24.89
C ASN A 2 0.40 28.62 23.47
N SER A 3 1.36 27.73 23.30
CA SER A 3 1.49 26.87 22.12
C SER A 3 0.31 25.90 22.10
N GLN A 4 -0.82 26.33 21.54
CA GLN A 4 -1.87 25.41 21.17
C GLN A 4 -1.32 24.49 20.07
N LEU A 5 -1.17 23.22 20.40
CA LEU A 5 -0.83 22.19 19.43
C LEU A 5 -1.91 22.19 18.35
N VAL A 6 -1.55 22.62 17.14
CA VAL A 6 -2.43 22.57 15.98
C VAL A 6 -2.67 21.09 15.67
N ALA A 7 -3.83 20.57 16.09
CA ALA A 7 -4.22 19.22 15.79
C ALA A 7 -4.67 19.14 14.32
N MET A 8 -3.74 18.75 13.45
CA MET A 8 -4.02 18.36 12.07
C MET A 8 -4.24 16.85 12.02
N SER A 9 -5.34 16.41 11.43
CA SER A 9 -5.58 14.98 11.18
C SER A 9 -5.61 14.69 9.69
N ILE A 10 -4.99 13.58 9.30
CA ILE A 10 -4.98 13.09 7.93
C ILE A 10 -5.54 11.67 7.96
N ASP A 11 -6.70 11.48 7.35
CA ASP A 11 -7.37 10.19 7.24
C ASP A 11 -7.33 9.70 5.79
N LEU A 12 -6.91 8.45 5.57
CA LEU A 12 -7.06 7.76 4.28
C LEU A 12 -8.29 6.87 4.34
N LYS A 13 -9.27 7.10 3.46
CA LYS A 13 -10.48 6.26 3.38
C LYS A 13 -10.61 5.63 2.01
N LEU A 14 -10.63 4.31 1.96
CA LEU A 14 -10.96 3.56 0.75
C LEU A 14 -12.48 3.58 0.52
N SER A 15 -12.90 3.62 -0.75
CA SER A 15 -14.31 3.55 -1.12
C SER A 15 -14.95 2.23 -0.69
N ARG A 16 -14.18 1.13 -0.74
CA ARG A 16 -14.56 -0.21 -0.27
C ARG A 16 -13.40 -0.77 0.57
N PHE A 17 -13.43 -0.53 1.88
CA PHE A 17 -12.31 -0.83 2.78
C PHE A 17 -12.17 -2.32 3.12
N ASP A 18 -13.24 -3.08 3.01
CA ASP A 18 -13.36 -4.50 3.34
C ASP A 18 -13.24 -5.42 2.11
N ARG A 19 -13.10 -4.83 0.92
CA ARG A 19 -13.02 -5.58 -0.33
C ARG A 19 -11.63 -6.16 -0.53
N ILE A 20 -11.58 -7.42 -0.96
CA ILE A 20 -10.40 -8.03 -1.58
C ILE A 20 -10.34 -7.57 -3.04
N TYR A 21 -9.28 -6.84 -3.40
CA TYR A 21 -9.06 -6.35 -4.76
C TYR A 21 -8.29 -7.38 -5.59
N ARG A 22 -8.69 -7.51 -6.86
CA ARG A 22 -8.03 -8.38 -7.84
C ARG A 22 -7.13 -7.56 -8.77
N PRO A 23 -6.19 -8.22 -9.49
CA PRO A 23 -5.40 -7.54 -10.51
C PRO A 23 -6.30 -6.76 -11.48
N SER A 24 -5.87 -5.55 -11.83
CA SER A 24 -6.60 -4.60 -12.70
C SER A 24 -7.89 -4.00 -12.12
N GLU A 25 -8.25 -4.28 -10.87
CA GLU A 25 -9.34 -3.56 -10.21
C GLU A 25 -8.86 -2.20 -9.70
N ALA A 26 -9.66 -1.16 -9.93
CA ALA A 26 -9.37 0.17 -9.44
C ALA A 26 -9.53 0.24 -7.91
N LEU A 27 -8.45 0.62 -7.23
CA LEU A 27 -8.47 0.99 -5.82
C LEU A 27 -8.79 2.48 -5.70
N GLU A 28 -9.99 2.79 -5.24
CA GLU A 28 -10.48 4.16 -5.11
C GLU A 28 -10.63 4.57 -3.64
N GLY A 29 -10.50 5.85 -3.37
CA GLY A 29 -10.66 6.41 -2.03
C GLY A 29 -10.52 7.92 -1.98
N LYS A 30 -10.46 8.44 -0.76
CA LYS A 30 -10.33 9.87 -0.46
C LYS A 30 -9.26 10.07 0.61
N ILE A 31 -8.48 11.14 0.44
CA ILE A 31 -7.59 11.66 1.49
C ILE A 31 -8.36 12.81 2.14
N ILE A 32 -8.61 12.69 3.45
CA ILE A 32 -9.36 13.70 4.22
C ILE A 32 -8.36 14.39 5.13
N ILE A 33 -8.19 15.69 4.94
CA ILE A 33 -7.30 16.53 5.74
C ILE A 33 -8.19 17.46 6.57
N LYS A 34 -8.09 17.38 7.90
CA LYS A 34 -8.81 18.27 8.82
C LYS A 34 -7.83 19.21 9.47
N THR A 35 -8.09 20.51 9.33
CA THR A 35 -7.25 21.58 9.85
C THR A 35 -8.15 22.57 10.59
N GLN A 36 -7.63 23.18 11.65
CA GLN A 36 -8.35 24.22 12.39
C GLN A 36 -8.12 25.63 11.82
N SER A 37 -7.22 25.76 10.85
CA SER A 37 -6.86 27.00 10.17
C SER A 37 -6.41 26.72 8.73
N SER A 38 -6.29 27.77 7.94
CA SER A 38 -5.75 27.68 6.57
C SER A 38 -4.29 27.23 6.59
N ILE A 39 -3.94 26.24 5.78
CA ILE A 39 -2.57 25.70 5.69
C ILE A 39 -2.07 25.78 4.24
N SER A 40 -0.89 26.39 4.06
CA SER A 40 -0.13 26.30 2.82
C SER A 40 0.62 24.97 2.78
N HIS A 41 0.39 24.16 1.74
CA HIS A 41 1.00 22.83 1.60
C HIS A 41 1.59 22.65 0.20
N TYR A 42 2.74 21.99 0.12
CA TYR A 42 3.45 21.74 -1.14
C TYR A 42 3.01 20.40 -1.74
N GLY A 43 1.71 20.30 -2.04
CA GLY A 43 1.09 19.11 -2.62
C GLY A 43 0.86 17.95 -1.65
N ILE A 44 0.23 16.89 -2.16
CA ILE A 44 -0.08 15.65 -1.44
C ILE A 44 0.62 14.51 -2.16
N ARG A 45 1.47 13.76 -1.46
CA ARG A 45 2.17 12.61 -2.01
C ARG A 45 1.67 11.32 -1.38
N LEU A 46 1.11 10.43 -2.20
CA LEU A 46 0.71 9.08 -1.79
C LEU A 46 1.76 8.08 -2.27
N THR A 47 2.12 7.12 -1.42
CA THR A 47 2.98 6.00 -1.80
C THR A 47 2.29 4.71 -1.42
N PHE A 48 2.03 3.86 -2.41
CA PHE A 48 1.47 2.52 -2.21
C PHE A 48 2.60 1.50 -2.32
N LYS A 49 2.69 0.58 -1.36
CA LYS A 49 3.69 -0.50 -1.35
C LYS A 49 2.97 -1.83 -1.19
N GLY A 50 3.13 -2.71 -2.17
CA GLY A 50 2.80 -4.12 -2.07
C GLY A 50 4.09 -4.93 -2.03
N SER A 51 4.17 -5.91 -1.12
CA SER A 51 5.31 -6.82 -1.06
C SER A 51 4.83 -8.22 -0.74
N VAL A 52 5.38 -9.21 -1.44
CA VAL A 52 5.16 -10.63 -1.17
C VAL A 52 6.49 -11.22 -0.70
N ASN A 53 6.46 -11.93 0.42
CA ASN A 53 7.64 -12.63 0.94
C ASN A 53 7.40 -14.14 0.81
N MET A 54 8.30 -14.84 0.13
CA MET A 54 8.28 -16.30 0.01
C MET A 54 9.56 -16.85 0.62
N GLN A 55 9.43 -17.72 1.63
CA GLN A 55 10.55 -18.42 2.25
C GLN A 55 10.42 -19.91 2.00
N VAL A 56 11.51 -20.55 1.56
CA VAL A 56 11.56 -21.97 1.24
C VAL A 56 12.65 -22.62 2.08
N ARG A 57 12.37 -23.81 2.63
CA ARG A 57 13.36 -24.58 3.41
C ARG A 57 14.33 -25.31 2.47
N GLY A 58 15.58 -25.49 2.91
CA GLY A 58 16.68 -26.06 2.10
C GLY A 58 16.44 -27.45 1.49
N GLY A 59 15.42 -28.20 1.93
CA GLY A 59 15.02 -29.48 1.31
C GLY A 59 14.02 -29.36 0.15
N SER A 60 13.27 -28.25 0.07
CA SER A 60 12.27 -28.00 -0.99
C SER A 60 12.65 -26.85 -1.92
N ALA A 61 13.73 -26.12 -1.62
CA ALA A 61 14.27 -25.05 -2.47
C ALA A 61 14.58 -25.55 -3.89
N GLY A 62 15.21 -26.72 -4.04
CA GLY A 62 15.52 -27.30 -5.36
C GLY A 62 14.29 -27.68 -6.19
N VAL A 63 13.16 -28.02 -5.55
CA VAL A 63 11.88 -28.27 -6.26
C VAL A 63 11.29 -26.95 -6.74
N VAL A 64 11.34 -25.91 -5.91
CA VAL A 64 10.85 -24.58 -6.28
C VAL A 64 11.71 -24.00 -7.41
N GLU A 65 13.04 -24.04 -7.30
CA GLU A 65 13.99 -23.58 -8.32
C GLU A 65 13.82 -24.31 -9.67
N SER A 66 13.64 -25.64 -9.64
CA SER A 66 13.41 -26.42 -10.87
C SER A 66 12.07 -26.11 -11.55
N LEU A 67 11.03 -25.73 -10.80
CA LEU A 67 9.78 -25.24 -11.36
C LEU A 67 9.93 -23.83 -11.96
N TYR A 68 10.64 -22.92 -11.28
CA TYR A 68 10.90 -21.57 -11.82
C TYR A 68 11.76 -21.57 -13.09
N GLY A 69 12.63 -22.57 -13.30
CA GLY A 69 13.45 -22.69 -14.51
C GLY A 69 12.67 -23.09 -15.79
N VAL A 70 11.49 -23.69 -15.63
CA VAL A 70 10.69 -24.23 -16.75
C VAL A 70 9.39 -23.44 -16.98
N ILE A 71 8.92 -22.71 -15.96
CA ILE A 71 7.68 -21.94 -15.99
C ILE A 71 8.00 -20.45 -16.15
N LYS A 72 7.29 -19.75 -17.05
CA LYS A 72 7.45 -18.29 -17.20
C LYS A 72 7.24 -17.61 -15.85
N PRO A 73 8.05 -16.59 -15.49
CA PRO A 73 7.87 -15.84 -14.26
C PRO A 73 6.42 -15.40 -14.12
N ILE A 74 5.76 -15.79 -13.03
CA ILE A 74 4.40 -15.36 -12.74
C ILE A 74 4.51 -13.91 -12.28
N PRO A 75 3.97 -12.93 -13.03
CA PRO A 75 4.00 -11.56 -12.59
C PRO A 75 3.14 -11.44 -11.33
N ILE A 76 3.78 -11.03 -10.23
CA ILE A 76 3.08 -10.52 -9.07
C ILE A 76 2.67 -9.09 -9.47
N LEU A 77 1.47 -8.97 -10.07
CA LEU A 77 0.87 -7.69 -10.41
C LEU A 77 0.44 -6.95 -9.13
#